data_AF-G1WES4-F1
#
_entry.id   AF-G1WES4-F1
#
_cell.length_a   1.000
_cell.length_b   1.000
_cell.length_c   1.000
_cell.angle_alpha   90.00
_cell.angle_beta   90.00
_cell.angle_gamma   90.00
#
_symmetry.space_group_name_H-M   'P 1'
#
loop_
_entity.id
_entity.type
_entity.pdbx_description
1 polymer ?
#
loop_
_entity_poly.entity_id
_entity_poly.type
_entity_poly.pdbx_seq_one_letter_code
_entity_poly.pdbx_strand_id
1 'polypeptide(L)'
;MNRSRFAYFLNAVHYCIWLNDIKFGDFIGRIVDVVLSPIPKLFFTKKYRKKYESRLPQAQKIMNKFYYDKEVGYHIGWAHHWFGYFYSCYSAVLSFIIFGIILHFWGMINQFVILFFMGIPIFICFIPADKAVFSNDIYLKYFKEFEKEDEQWHKKWKRRTWLFCIGGCLMTIVGIACMWVVLLM
;
A
#
# COMPACT_ATOMS: atom_id res chain seq x y z
N MET A 1 26.56 2.45 2.65
CA MET A 1 25.24 3.11 2.50
C MET A 1 24.96 3.84 3.80
N ASN A 2 25.11 5.16 3.83
CA ASN A 2 24.83 5.94 5.04
C ASN A 2 23.32 5.92 5.26
N ARG A 3 22.84 5.07 6.18
CA ARG A 3 21.41 4.83 6.36
C ARG A 3 20.81 5.93 7.21
N SER A 4 19.99 6.77 6.60
CA SER A 4 19.17 7.68 7.38
C SER A 4 18.15 6.86 8.20
N ARG A 5 17.89 7.30 9.43
CA ARG A 5 16.81 6.73 10.27
C ARG A 5 15.45 6.79 9.55
N PHE A 6 15.27 7.81 8.72
CA PHE A 6 14.11 8.00 7.86
C PHE A 6 13.93 6.87 6.84
N ALA A 7 14.97 6.53 6.07
CA ALA A 7 14.90 5.46 5.09
C ALA A 7 14.64 4.10 5.76
N TYR A 8 15.30 3.82 6.90
CA TYR A 8 15.02 2.60 7.66
C TYR A 8 13.54 2.53 8.08
N PHE A 9 13.00 3.63 8.63
CA PHE A 9 11.61 3.68 9.08
C PHE A 9 10.62 3.41 7.94
N LEU A 10 10.77 4.12 6.81
CA LEU A 10 9.85 3.96 5.68
C LEU A 10 9.91 2.57 5.07
N ASN A 11 11.11 1.99 4.92
CA ASN A 11 11.24 0.63 4.41
C ASN A 11 10.64 -0.41 5.37
N ALA A 12 10.75 -0.21 6.69
CA ALA A 12 10.15 -1.12 7.67
C ALA A 12 8.61 -1.04 7.64
N VAL A 13 8.05 0.15 7.45
CA VAL A 13 6.60 0.35 7.22
C VAL A 13 6.17 -0.36 5.93
N HIS A 14 6.88 -0.11 4.83
CA HIS A 14 6.59 -0.72 3.53
C HIS A 14 6.63 -2.26 3.60
N TYR A 15 7.66 -2.82 4.21
CA TYR A 15 7.80 -4.25 4.46
C TYR A 15 6.64 -4.83 5.26
N CYS A 16 6.21 -4.14 6.31
CA CYS A 16 5.10 -4.59 7.15
C CYS A 16 3.74 -4.51 6.43
N ILE A 17 3.55 -3.53 5.52
CA ILE A 17 2.38 -3.48 4.64
C ILE A 17 2.37 -4.71 3.73
N TRP A 18 3.49 -4.98 3.05
CA TRP A 18 3.64 -6.14 2.16
C TRP A 18 3.40 -7.47 2.88
N LEU A 19 4.00 -7.68 4.05
CA LEU A 19 3.77 -8.88 4.86
C LEU A 19 2.30 -9.04 5.29
N ASN A 20 1.63 -7.93 5.63
CA ASN A 20 0.24 -7.98 6.04
C ASN A 20 -0.68 -8.31 4.86
N ASP A 21 -0.37 -7.77 3.68
CA ASP A 21 -1.09 -8.06 2.45
C ASP A 21 -0.96 -9.53 2.02
N ILE A 22 0.25 -10.10 2.10
CA ILE A 22 0.48 -11.54 1.90
C ILE A 22 -0.38 -12.37 2.85
N LYS A 23 -0.35 -12.05 4.16
CA LYS A 23 -1.11 -12.80 5.17
C LYS A 23 -2.62 -12.70 4.94
N PHE A 24 -3.10 -11.54 4.51
CA PHE A 24 -4.49 -11.34 4.17
C PHE A 24 -4.86 -12.12 2.90
N GLY A 25 -4.03 -12.08 1.88
CA GLY A 25 -4.18 -12.87 0.65
C GLY A 25 -4.27 -14.37 0.93
N ASP A 26 -3.35 -14.91 1.74
CA ASP A 26 -3.35 -16.30 2.17
C ASP A 26 -4.63 -16.68 2.91
N PHE A 27 -5.10 -15.78 3.79
CA PHE A 27 -6.33 -15.99 4.54
C PHE A 27 -7.57 -16.02 3.62
N ILE A 28 -7.70 -15.05 2.72
CA ILE A 28 -8.79 -15.01 1.73
C ILE A 28 -8.71 -16.22 0.78
N GLY A 29 -7.51 -16.59 0.33
CA GLY A 29 -7.28 -17.75 -0.52
C GLY A 29 -7.81 -19.04 0.12
N ARG A 30 -7.55 -19.26 1.41
CA ARG A 30 -8.11 -20.42 2.13
C ARG A 30 -9.64 -20.42 2.18
N ILE A 31 -10.27 -19.26 2.38
CA ILE A 31 -11.73 -19.15 2.37
C ILE A 31 -12.27 -19.48 0.98
N VAL A 32 -11.68 -18.91 -0.06
CA VAL A 32 -12.06 -19.14 -1.46
C VAL A 32 -11.91 -20.62 -1.80
N ASP A 33 -10.81 -21.27 -1.41
CA ASP A 33 -10.59 -22.70 -1.63
C ASP A 33 -11.66 -23.55 -0.94
N VAL A 34 -12.02 -23.24 0.31
CA VAL A 34 -13.09 -23.96 1.02
C VAL A 34 -14.42 -23.82 0.29
N VAL A 35 -14.76 -22.62 -0.16
CA VAL A 35 -16.04 -22.32 -0.85
C VAL A 35 -16.10 -22.96 -2.24
N LEU A 36 -15.00 -22.92 -3.00
CA LEU A 36 -14.97 -23.36 -4.40
C LEU A 36 -14.56 -24.81 -4.60
N SER A 37 -13.85 -25.43 -3.65
CA SER A 37 -13.41 -26.84 -3.75
C SER A 37 -14.52 -27.88 -4.00
N PRO A 38 -15.80 -27.67 -3.60
CA PRO A 38 -16.87 -28.60 -3.94
C PRO A 38 -17.29 -28.52 -5.42
N ILE A 39 -17.08 -27.40 -6.10
CA ILE A 39 -17.61 -27.14 -7.45
C ILE A 39 -17.13 -28.21 -8.47
N PRO A 40 -15.83 -28.54 -8.56
CA PRO A 40 -15.37 -29.58 -9.49
C PRO A 40 -15.93 -30.97 -9.17
N LYS A 41 -16.28 -31.24 -7.91
CA LYS A 41 -16.88 -32.53 -7.50
C LYS A 41 -18.36 -32.59 -7.84
N LEU A 42 -19.09 -31.47 -7.70
CA LEU A 42 -20.53 -31.39 -7.89
C LEU A 42 -20.93 -31.20 -9.36
N PHE A 43 -20.17 -30.42 -10.13
CA PHE A 43 -20.59 -29.97 -11.46
C PHE A 43 -19.77 -30.54 -12.62
N PHE A 44 -18.58 -31.13 -12.40
CA PHE A 44 -17.76 -31.62 -13.50
C PHE A 44 -17.94 -33.11 -13.76
N THR A 45 -17.97 -33.49 -15.05
CA THR A 45 -17.91 -34.91 -15.44
C THR A 45 -16.53 -35.51 -15.09
N LYS A 46 -16.45 -36.85 -14.96
CA LYS A 46 -15.20 -37.57 -14.63
C LYS A 46 -14.02 -37.17 -15.53
N LYS A 47 -14.26 -36.99 -16.83
CA LYS A 47 -13.24 -36.58 -17.82
C LYS A 47 -12.71 -35.18 -17.53
N TYR A 48 -13.60 -34.22 -17.27
CA TYR A 48 -13.22 -32.83 -16.99
C TYR A 48 -12.55 -32.69 -15.62
N ARG A 49 -13.01 -33.45 -14.62
CA ARG A 49 -12.37 -33.48 -13.29
C ARG A 49 -10.92 -33.94 -13.35
N LYS A 50 -10.63 -35.04 -14.06
CA LYS A 50 -9.25 -35.53 -14.25
C LYS A 50 -8.36 -34.49 -14.95
N LYS A 51 -8.91 -33.77 -15.94
CA LYS A 51 -8.20 -32.68 -16.65
C LYS A 51 -7.97 -31.45 -15.77
N TYR A 52 -8.90 -31.12 -14.88
CA TYR A 52 -8.77 -30.04 -13.90
C TYR A 52 -7.69 -30.37 -12.88
N GLU A 53 -7.76 -31.56 -12.26
CA GLU A 53 -6.78 -32.05 -11.27
C GLU A 53 -5.36 -32.12 -11.86
N SER A 54 -5.20 -32.50 -13.13
CA SER A 54 -3.88 -32.52 -13.77
C SER A 54 -3.26 -31.13 -14.00
N ARG A 55 -4.10 -30.07 -14.06
CA ARG A 55 -3.65 -28.69 -14.32
C ARG A 55 -3.39 -27.89 -13.05
N LEU A 56 -3.99 -28.31 -11.93
CA LEU A 56 -3.89 -27.67 -10.62
C LEU A 56 -2.43 -27.34 -10.20
N PRO A 57 -1.46 -28.28 -10.29
CA PRO A 57 -0.08 -27.98 -9.89
C PRO A 57 0.58 -26.87 -10.73
N GLN A 58 0.33 -26.87 -12.04
CA GLN A 58 0.88 -25.85 -12.95
C GLN A 58 0.20 -24.49 -12.71
N ALA A 59 -1.11 -24.49 -12.51
CA ALA A 59 -1.87 -23.29 -12.16
C ALA A 59 -1.36 -22.70 -10.83
N GLN A 60 -1.16 -23.52 -9.80
CA GLN A 60 -0.63 -23.07 -8.52
C GLN A 60 0.76 -22.44 -8.65
N LYS A 61 1.65 -23.02 -9.47
CA LYS A 61 2.99 -22.47 -9.69
C LYS A 61 2.93 -21.08 -10.35
N ILE A 62 2.06 -20.91 -11.36
CA ILE A 62 1.85 -19.62 -12.03
C ILE A 62 1.29 -18.60 -11.05
N MET A 63 0.27 -19.01 -10.28
CA MET A 63 -0.41 -18.18 -9.30
C MET A 63 0.56 -17.72 -8.19
N ASN A 64 1.38 -18.64 -7.65
CA ASN A 64 2.39 -18.31 -6.65
C ASN A 64 3.40 -17.29 -7.17
N LYS A 65 3.87 -17.43 -8.42
CA LYS A 65 4.76 -16.44 -9.03
C LYS A 65 4.06 -15.09 -9.18
N PHE A 66 2.82 -15.08 -9.66
CA PHE A 66 2.05 -13.85 -9.84
C PHE A 66 1.81 -13.11 -8.53
N TYR A 67 1.49 -13.81 -7.44
CA TYR A 67 1.14 -13.16 -6.17
C TYR A 67 2.36 -12.76 -5.33
N TYR A 68 3.34 -13.66 -5.17
CA TYR A 68 4.39 -13.53 -4.14
C TYR A 68 5.76 -13.09 -4.65
N ASP A 69 5.93 -12.86 -5.96
CA ASP A 69 7.16 -12.27 -6.47
C ASP A 69 7.40 -10.89 -5.81
N LYS A 70 8.61 -10.68 -5.28
CA LYS A 70 8.94 -9.51 -4.45
C LYS A 70 9.28 -8.27 -5.27
N GLU A 71 9.47 -8.42 -6.58
CA GLU A 71 9.84 -7.35 -7.50
C GLU A 71 8.65 -6.95 -8.35
N VAL A 72 7.91 -7.94 -8.88
CA VAL A 72 6.82 -7.71 -9.85
C VAL A 72 5.49 -8.36 -9.47
N GLY A 73 5.41 -8.98 -8.29
CA GLY A 73 4.21 -9.68 -7.84
C GLY A 73 3.06 -8.75 -7.43
N TYR A 74 1.86 -9.31 -7.40
CA TYR A 74 0.65 -8.59 -6.99
C TYR A 74 0.80 -7.97 -5.59
N HIS A 75 1.27 -8.75 -4.61
CA HIS A 75 1.34 -8.27 -3.23
C HIS A 75 2.33 -7.13 -3.04
N ILE A 76 3.45 -7.13 -3.78
CA ILE A 76 4.39 -6.00 -3.71
C ILE A 76 3.83 -4.76 -4.41
N GLY A 77 3.19 -4.91 -5.57
CA GLY A 77 2.52 -3.81 -6.24
C GLY A 77 1.43 -3.17 -5.38
N TRP A 78 0.66 -3.99 -4.67
CA TRP A 78 -0.35 -3.53 -3.73
C TRP A 78 0.28 -2.80 -2.54
N ALA A 79 1.39 -3.31 -2.01
CA ALA A 79 2.14 -2.65 -0.96
C ALA A 79 2.72 -1.30 -1.38
N HIS A 80 3.24 -1.18 -2.62
CA HIS A 80 3.69 0.09 -3.21
C HIS A 80 2.55 1.12 -3.21
N HIS A 81 1.38 0.71 -3.71
CA HIS A 81 0.21 1.57 -3.79
C HIS A 81 -0.24 2.06 -2.40
N TRP A 82 -0.42 1.15 -1.44
CA TRP A 82 -0.89 1.51 -0.11
C TRP A 82 0.14 2.32 0.69
N PHE A 83 1.42 1.98 0.57
CA PHE A 83 2.48 2.79 1.18
C PHE A 83 2.44 4.22 0.63
N GLY A 84 2.34 4.37 -0.69
CA GLY A 84 2.24 5.67 -1.35
C GLY A 84 1.01 6.46 -0.90
N TYR A 85 -0.14 5.79 -0.84
CA TYR A 85 -1.39 6.37 -0.37
C TYR A 85 -1.28 6.89 1.07
N PHE A 86 -0.91 6.03 2.03
CA PHE A 86 -0.84 6.42 3.44
C PHE A 86 0.21 7.50 3.70
N TYR A 87 1.35 7.45 3.02
CA TYR A 87 2.36 8.51 3.12
C TYR A 87 1.83 9.84 2.58
N SER A 88 1.14 9.81 1.44
CA SER A 88 0.59 11.02 0.79
C SER A 88 -0.50 11.70 1.62
N CYS A 89 -1.21 10.97 2.49
CA CYS A 89 -2.17 11.58 3.39
C CYS A 89 -1.55 12.60 4.35
N TYR A 90 -0.27 12.43 4.72
CA TYR A 90 0.43 13.40 5.57
C TYR A 90 0.70 14.73 4.85
N SER A 91 1.03 14.68 3.55
CA SER A 91 1.23 15.87 2.72
C SER A 91 -0.08 16.46 2.18
N ALA A 92 -1.16 15.68 2.17
CA ALA A 92 -2.50 16.15 1.80
C ALA A 92 -2.98 17.30 2.70
N VAL A 93 -2.53 17.38 3.96
CA VAL A 93 -2.89 18.50 4.86
C VAL A 93 -2.46 19.85 4.29
N LEU A 94 -1.22 19.96 3.81
CA LEU A 94 -0.73 21.17 3.16
C LEU A 94 -1.54 21.48 1.90
N SER A 95 -1.91 20.44 1.15
CA SER A 95 -2.71 20.56 -0.06
C SER A 95 -4.10 21.11 0.22
N PHE A 96 -4.76 20.64 1.28
CA PHE A 96 -6.06 21.15 1.71
C PHE A 96 -5.99 22.58 2.25
N ILE A 97 -4.94 22.94 3.00
CA ILE A 97 -4.75 24.33 3.45
C ILE A 97 -4.59 25.27 2.26
N ILE A 98 -3.70 24.94 1.32
CA ILE A 98 -3.49 25.73 0.10
C ILE A 98 -4.79 25.85 -0.69
N PHE A 99 -5.52 24.75 -0.83
CA PHE A 99 -6.80 24.75 -1.53
C PHE A 99 -7.84 25.63 -0.83
N GLY A 100 -7.93 25.61 0.50
CA GLY A 100 -8.79 26.51 1.28
C GLY A 100 -8.47 27.98 1.07
N ILE A 101 -7.18 28.35 1.05
CA ILE A 101 -6.74 29.73 0.79
C ILE A 101 -7.18 30.16 -0.62
N ILE A 102 -6.96 29.30 -1.62
CA ILE A 102 -7.32 29.60 -3.01
C ILE A 102 -8.83 29.83 -3.14
N LEU A 103 -9.63 28.96 -2.54
CA LEU A 103 -11.09 29.09 -2.54
C LEU A 103 -11.55 30.36 -1.81
N HIS A 104 -10.92 30.72 -0.68
CA HIS A 104 -11.27 31.94 0.07
C HIS A 104 -11.06 33.21 -0.78
N PHE A 105 -9.95 33.31 -1.51
CA PHE A 105 -9.63 34.51 -2.30
C PHE A 105 -10.24 34.54 -3.71
N TRP A 106 -10.34 33.40 -4.38
CA TRP A 106 -10.75 33.32 -5.79
C TRP A 106 -12.08 32.60 -6.03
N GLY A 107 -12.71 32.07 -4.98
CA GLY A 107 -13.93 31.29 -5.12
C GLY A 107 -13.71 30.00 -5.91
N MET A 108 -14.74 29.55 -6.65
CA MET A 108 -14.64 28.33 -7.45
C MET A 108 -13.78 28.53 -8.69
N ILE A 109 -12.59 27.94 -8.67
CA ILE A 109 -11.65 27.86 -9.80
C ILE A 109 -11.85 26.58 -10.62
N ASN A 110 -11.28 26.54 -11.82
CA ASN A 110 -11.33 25.39 -12.71
C ASN A 110 -10.77 24.12 -12.05
N GLN A 111 -11.44 22.97 -12.22
CA GLN A 111 -11.04 21.66 -11.70
C GLN A 111 -9.58 21.28 -11.99
N PHE A 112 -9.04 21.64 -13.16
CA PHE A 112 -7.64 21.39 -13.48
C PHE A 112 -6.68 22.17 -12.58
N VAL A 113 -7.03 23.41 -12.26
CA VAL A 113 -6.25 24.27 -11.36
C VAL A 113 -6.31 23.71 -9.93
N ILE A 114 -7.48 23.22 -9.50
CA ILE A 114 -7.65 22.53 -8.21
C ILE A 114 -6.77 21.29 -8.11
N LEU A 115 -6.80 20.43 -9.14
CA LEU A 115 -5.97 19.23 -9.20
C LEU A 115 -4.48 19.56 -9.14
N PHE A 116 -4.04 20.64 -9.79
CA PHE A 116 -2.65 21.07 -9.79
C PHE A 116 -2.19 21.51 -8.40
N PHE A 117 -2.97 22.36 -7.73
CA PHE A 117 -2.63 22.85 -6.39
C PHE A 117 -2.77 21.78 -5.29
N MET A 118 -3.66 20.81 -5.47
CA MET A 118 -3.69 19.65 -4.57
C MET A 118 -2.57 18.65 -4.87
N GLY A 119 -2.19 18.49 -6.14
CA GLY A 119 -1.21 17.50 -6.56
C GLY A 119 0.24 17.89 -6.29
N ILE A 120 0.61 19.16 -6.48
CA ILE A 120 2.00 19.63 -6.31
C ILE A 120 2.54 19.36 -4.90
N PRO A 121 1.87 19.75 -3.80
CA PRO A 121 2.43 19.57 -2.47
C PRO A 121 2.58 18.08 -2.14
N ILE A 122 1.63 17.25 -2.56
CA ILE A 122 1.73 15.80 -2.42
C ILE A 122 2.96 15.27 -3.16
N PHE A 123 3.12 15.66 -4.43
CA PHE A 123 4.25 15.24 -5.26
C PHE A 123 5.59 15.65 -4.66
N ILE A 124 5.77 16.93 -4.31
CA ILE A 124 7.03 17.45 -3.74
C ILE A 124 7.38 16.72 -2.43
N CYS A 125 6.40 16.55 -1.54
CA CYS A 125 6.61 15.85 -0.27
C CYS A 125 6.87 14.35 -0.46
N PHE A 126 6.43 13.75 -1.57
CA PHE A 126 6.65 12.33 -1.85
C PHE A 126 8.06 12.01 -2.36
N ILE A 127 8.74 12.95 -3.04
CA ILE A 127 10.11 12.79 -3.54
C ILE A 127 11.09 12.15 -2.53
N PRO A 128 11.19 12.63 -1.26
CA PRO A 128 12.10 12.00 -0.30
C PRO A 128 11.71 10.57 0.07
N ALA A 129 10.41 10.24 0.10
CA ALA A 129 9.95 8.87 0.37
C ALA A 129 10.24 7.95 -0.81
N ASP A 130 9.99 8.42 -2.03
CA ASP A 130 10.33 7.71 -3.26
C ASP A 130 11.83 7.37 -3.32
N LYS A 131 12.68 8.38 -3.05
CA LYS A 131 14.13 8.19 -3.00
C LYS A 131 14.57 7.21 -1.90
N ALA A 132 13.85 7.16 -0.79
CA ALA A 132 14.20 6.33 0.35
C ALA A 132 13.75 4.86 0.19
N VAL A 133 12.68 4.60 -0.56
CA VAL A 133 12.05 3.27 -0.65
C VAL A 133 12.17 2.66 -2.05
N PHE A 134 11.89 3.42 -3.11
CA PHE A 134 11.73 2.88 -4.47
C PHE A 134 12.94 3.10 -5.37
N SER A 135 13.79 4.09 -5.11
CA SER A 135 14.98 4.33 -5.92
C SER A 135 15.91 3.11 -5.97
N ASN A 136 16.14 2.60 -7.19
CA ASN A 136 16.98 1.43 -7.48
C ASN A 136 16.58 0.19 -6.65
N ASP A 137 15.28 0.01 -6.39
CA ASP A 137 14.73 -1.13 -5.67
C ASP A 137 15.39 -1.38 -4.30
N ILE A 138 15.81 -0.29 -3.64
CA ILE A 138 16.53 -0.35 -2.37
C ILE A 138 15.72 -1.06 -1.27
N TYR A 139 14.38 -1.04 -1.35
CA TYR A 139 13.51 -1.76 -0.43
C TYR A 139 13.78 -3.27 -0.41
N LEU A 140 14.17 -3.89 -1.53
CA LEU A 140 14.49 -5.32 -1.58
C LEU A 140 15.65 -5.67 -0.66
N LYS A 141 16.64 -4.78 -0.55
CA LYS A 141 17.76 -4.95 0.37
C LYS A 141 17.30 -4.89 1.82
N TYR A 142 16.44 -3.94 2.15
CA TYR A 142 15.86 -3.84 3.49
C TYR A 142 14.97 -5.04 3.82
N PHE A 143 14.18 -5.53 2.88
CA PHE A 143 13.32 -6.70 3.08
C PHE A 143 14.14 -7.94 3.46
N LYS A 144 15.25 -8.20 2.74
CA LYS A 144 16.18 -9.30 3.06
C LYS A 144 16.80 -9.20 4.46
N GLU A 145 16.91 -8.00 5.00
CA GLU A 145 17.42 -7.77 6.35
C GLU A 145 16.31 -7.97 7.38
N PHE A 146 15.13 -7.39 7.14
CA PHE A 146 13.97 -7.51 8.01
C PHE A 146 13.43 -8.93 8.10
N GLU A 147 13.63 -9.77 7.08
CA GLU A 147 13.32 -11.20 7.12
C GLU A 147 14.14 -11.97 8.15
N LYS A 148 15.31 -11.45 8.55
CA LYS A 148 16.20 -12.08 9.53
C LYS A 148 15.96 -11.57 10.95
N GLU A 149 15.13 -10.56 11.11
CA GLU A 149 14.81 -9.97 12.40
C GLU A 149 13.92 -10.92 13.22
N ASP A 150 13.88 -10.71 14.53
CA ASP A 150 13.15 -11.56 15.44
C ASP A 150 11.65 -11.23 15.50
N GLU A 151 10.88 -12.08 16.18
CA GLU A 151 9.44 -11.90 16.33
C GLU A 151 9.10 -10.59 17.08
N GLN A 152 9.95 -10.17 18.02
CA GLN A 152 9.75 -8.92 18.76
C GLN A 152 9.83 -7.71 17.84
N TRP A 153 10.82 -7.69 16.94
CA TRP A 153 10.95 -6.68 15.91
C TRP A 153 9.70 -6.63 15.02
N HIS A 154 9.24 -7.79 14.54
CA HIS A 154 8.05 -7.86 13.68
C HIS A 154 6.79 -7.36 14.38
N LYS A 155 6.55 -7.75 15.65
CA LYS A 155 5.40 -7.27 16.44
C LYS A 155 5.46 -5.75 16.64
N LYS A 156 6.64 -5.22 16.97
CA LYS A 156 6.88 -3.79 17.16
C LYS A 156 6.59 -2.99 15.89
N TRP A 157 7.12 -3.42 14.75
CA TRP A 157 6.95 -2.72 13.48
C TRP A 157 5.57 -2.89 12.87
N LYS A 158 4.90 -4.03 13.09
CA LYS A 158 3.47 -4.17 12.79
C LYS A 158 2.65 -3.08 13.49
N ARG A 159 2.86 -2.88 14.80
CA ARG A 159 2.15 -1.84 15.56
C ARG A 159 2.45 -0.43 15.03
N ARG A 160 3.72 -0.12 14.74
CA ARG A 160 4.12 1.20 14.19
C ARG A 160 3.53 1.44 12.81
N THR A 161 3.45 0.42 11.97
CA THR A 161 2.85 0.49 10.64
C THR A 161 1.36 0.77 10.73
N TRP A 162 0.64 0.10 11.64
CA TRP A 162 -0.77 0.41 11.90
C TRP A 162 -0.98 1.85 12.35
N LEU A 163 -0.15 2.34 13.28
CA LEU A 163 -0.20 3.75 13.72
C LEU A 163 0.10 4.71 12.56
N PHE A 164 1.04 4.37 11.67
CA PHE A 164 1.34 5.15 10.48
C PHE A 164 0.15 5.20 9.52
N CYS A 165 -0.47 4.06 9.20
CA CYS A 165 -1.62 4.02 8.29
C CYS A 165 -2.85 4.75 8.86
N ILE A 166 -3.18 4.52 10.14
CA ILE A 166 -4.27 5.22 10.83
C ILE A 166 -3.96 6.72 10.93
N GLY A 167 -2.71 7.06 11.28
CA GLY A 167 -2.23 8.43 11.33
C GLY A 167 -2.41 9.14 9.99
N GLY A 168 -2.04 8.50 8.88
CA GLY A 168 -2.30 9.00 7.53
C GLY A 168 -3.77 9.35 7.31
N CYS A 169 -4.69 8.40 7.54
CA CYS A 169 -6.13 8.66 7.41
C CYS A 169 -6.62 9.82 8.29
N LEU A 170 -6.14 9.91 9.54
CA LEU A 170 -6.47 11.00 10.45
C LEU A 170 -5.96 12.34 9.92
N MET A 171 -4.76 12.39 9.35
CA MET A 171 -4.21 13.62 8.78
C MET A 171 -5.04 14.12 7.60
N THR A 172 -5.62 13.23 6.77
CA THR A 172 -6.56 13.65 5.73
C THR A 172 -7.77 14.38 6.32
N ILE A 173 -8.36 13.85 7.41
CA ILE A 173 -9.49 14.48 8.11
C ILE A 173 -9.07 15.85 8.67
N VAL A 174 -7.90 15.92 9.31
CA VAL A 174 -7.34 17.18 9.81
C VAL A 174 -7.15 18.19 8.68
N GLY A 175 -6.62 17.76 7.54
CA GLY A 175 -6.45 18.62 6.37
C GLY A 175 -7.77 19.22 5.89
N ILE A 176 -8.82 18.39 5.77
CA ILE A 176 -10.16 18.86 5.43
C ILE A 176 -10.66 19.87 6.47
N ALA A 177 -10.52 19.58 7.76
CA ALA A 177 -10.92 20.51 8.82
C ALA A 177 -10.16 21.84 8.74
N CYS A 178 -8.84 21.82 8.49
CA CYS A 178 -8.05 23.03 8.28
C CYS A 178 -8.53 23.85 7.08
N MET A 179 -8.87 23.20 5.97
CA MET A 179 -9.46 23.87 4.80
C MET A 179 -10.75 24.60 5.17
N TRP A 180 -11.66 23.95 5.92
CA TRP A 180 -12.90 24.57 6.38
C TRP A 180 -12.65 25.77 7.30
N VAL A 181 -11.69 25.68 8.22
CA VAL A 181 -11.32 26.80 9.08
C VAL A 181 -10.83 27.99 8.25
N VAL A 182 -9.96 27.75 7.27
CA VAL A 182 -9.46 28.81 6.37
C VAL A 182 -10.59 29.47 5.58
N LEU A 183 -11.59 28.70 5.16
CA LEU A 183 -12.75 29.24 4.43
C LEU A 183 -13.68 30.09 5.30
N LEU A 184 -13.69 29.86 6.61
CA LEU A 184 -14.55 30.55 7.58
C LEU A 184 -13.89 31.80 8.19
N MET A 185 -12.57 31.92 8.07
CA MET A 185 -11.82 33.15 8.37
C MET A 185 -12.09 34.21 7.30
#